data_AF-A0A8J6MPY5-F1
#
_entry.id   AF-A0A8J6MPY5-F1
#
_cell.length_a   1.000
_cell.length_b   1.000
_cell.length_c   1.000
_cell.angle_alpha   90.00
_cell.angle_beta   90.00
_cell.angle_gamma   90.00
#
_symmetry.space_group_name_H-M   'P 1'
#
loop_
_entity.id
_entity.type
_entity.pdbx_description
1 polymer ?
#
loop_
_entity_poly.entity_id
_entity_poly.type
_entity_poly.pdbx_seq_one_letter_code
_entity_poly.pdbx_strand_id
1 'polypeptide(L)'
;MRPLPLIYGFSCYLKNPNPLISLYPRIVVNPDSCLSFGDGGTEHPTIKEGVQISNRMPTNIRVPSLFPSPTPIGSLGQSPQIPWGIREIKAPAAWSRSSGAKVKIAIIDTGIDYTHPDLRQATAGGINLVEPRHPPLDDNGHGTHIAGTIAATSMLSGLLGVAPEAQLYAVKAFDRNGTAYVSDIVTGVQWCIDNQMDIINMSFGMKTPHKALEEALQIAYRMGTVIVASSGNEGRVGAIDYPARYRNVIAVGATTKHSKIAAFSNRGKRIDIYAPGNKVISTWLNGFYQELSGTSMATSHVTGVIALILSAKPEMSPRMIKRTLVQSSTKVTIGRVQLKAGQVNAAQCLNSLAR
;
A
#
# COMPACT_ATOMS: atom_id res chain seq x y z
N MET A 1 18.28 54.22 48.75
CA MET A 1 19.08 53.21 49.45
C MET A 1 18.98 51.90 48.66
N ARG A 2 20.11 51.41 48.11
CA ARG A 2 20.23 50.03 47.62
C ARG A 2 20.58 49.12 48.81
N PRO A 3 20.23 47.82 48.74
CA PRO A 3 21.25 46.85 48.36
C PRO A 3 20.78 45.79 47.33
N LEU A 4 21.76 45.27 46.58
CA LEU A 4 21.75 44.05 45.75
C LEU A 4 22.50 42.93 46.52
N PRO A 5 22.71 41.72 45.98
CA PRO A 5 21.78 40.67 45.54
C PRO A 5 22.12 39.31 46.20
N LEU A 6 21.41 38.22 45.91
CA LEU A 6 21.93 36.86 46.13
C LEU A 6 21.45 35.90 45.04
N ILE A 7 22.43 35.42 44.28
CA ILE A 7 22.37 34.35 43.29
C ILE A 7 22.78 33.06 44.02
N TYR A 8 22.06 31.96 43.78
CA TYR A 8 22.60 30.61 43.95
C TYR A 8 22.19 29.76 42.73
N GLY A 9 23.20 29.16 42.10
CA GLY A 9 23.07 28.12 41.09
C GLY A 9 23.51 26.75 41.62
N PHE A 10 23.56 25.78 40.68
CA PHE A 10 23.92 24.34 40.78
C PHE A 10 22.75 23.41 41.17
N SER A 11 22.55 22.22 40.58
CA SER A 11 23.34 21.38 39.66
C SER A 11 22.43 20.37 38.96
N CYS A 12 22.82 19.95 37.74
CA CYS A 12 22.33 18.75 37.08
C CYS A 12 22.70 17.47 37.85
N TYR A 13 21.82 16.45 37.81
CA TYR A 13 22.21 15.04 37.89
C TYR A 13 21.30 14.19 36.98
N LEU A 14 21.96 13.41 36.11
CA LEU A 14 21.39 12.42 35.19
C LEU A 14 21.06 11.11 35.93
N LYS A 15 19.93 10.48 35.57
CA LYS A 15 19.82 9.02 35.31
C LYS A 15 18.43 8.66 34.73
N ASN A 16 18.45 8.11 33.51
CA ASN A 16 17.36 7.40 32.80
C ASN A 16 17.20 5.95 33.37
N PRO A 17 16.23 5.06 33.01
CA PRO A 17 15.26 5.11 31.88
C PRO A 17 13.80 4.53 32.09
N ASN A 18 12.84 4.99 31.24
CA ASN A 18 11.67 4.31 30.60
C ASN A 18 10.54 3.57 31.40
N PRO A 19 9.34 3.28 30.81
CA PRO A 19 8.37 4.15 30.10
C PRO A 19 6.87 3.83 30.48
N LEU A 20 5.91 4.42 29.75
CA LEU A 20 4.45 4.13 29.66
C LEU A 20 3.52 4.91 30.62
N ILE A 21 2.63 5.70 30.03
CA ILE A 21 1.15 5.57 30.07
C ILE A 21 0.57 6.78 29.32
N SER A 22 0.03 6.54 28.12
CA SER A 22 -0.83 7.50 27.42
C SER A 22 -2.28 7.16 27.77
N LEU A 23 -2.90 7.98 28.62
CA LEU A 23 -4.32 7.93 28.95
C LEU A 23 -5.01 9.05 28.16
N TYR A 24 -5.84 8.68 27.19
CA TYR A 24 -6.73 9.62 26.51
C TYR A 24 -7.84 10.11 27.46
N PRO A 25 -8.12 11.42 27.56
CA PRO A 25 -9.38 11.88 28.13
C PRO A 25 -10.46 12.03 27.05
N ARG A 26 -11.68 11.61 27.42
CA ARG A 26 -12.94 11.91 26.73
C ARG A 26 -13.16 13.43 26.68
N ILE A 27 -13.58 13.96 25.53
CA ILE A 27 -14.13 15.31 25.43
C ILE A 27 -15.54 15.23 24.85
N VAL A 28 -16.48 15.82 25.57
CA VAL A 28 -17.87 16.08 25.18
C VAL A 28 -17.89 17.48 24.55
N VAL A 29 -18.53 17.67 23.39
CA VAL A 29 -18.82 19.02 22.85
C VAL A 29 -20.25 19.13 22.33
N ASN A 30 -20.86 20.24 22.72
CA ASN A 30 -22.24 20.70 22.53
C ASN A 30 -22.54 21.06 21.06
N PRO A 31 -23.78 20.89 20.55
CA PRO A 31 -24.11 21.15 19.16
C PRO A 31 -24.61 22.59 18.99
N ASP A 32 -23.71 23.54 18.75
CA ASP A 32 -24.02 24.84 18.11
C ASP A 32 -22.73 25.65 17.89
N SER A 33 -22.09 25.50 16.73
CA SER A 33 -21.22 26.55 16.17
C SER A 33 -20.81 26.26 14.73
N CYS A 34 -21.10 27.24 13.87
CA CYS A 34 -20.77 27.31 12.45
C CYS A 34 -19.26 27.28 12.17
N LEU A 35 -18.94 26.96 10.90
CA LEU A 35 -17.61 27.05 10.30
C LEU A 35 -16.98 28.43 10.52
N SER A 36 -15.89 28.48 11.29
CA SER A 36 -14.93 29.59 11.27
C SER A 36 -13.55 29.03 10.98
N PHE A 37 -12.96 29.46 9.86
CA PHE A 37 -11.53 29.31 9.61
C PHE A 37 -10.81 30.41 10.42
N GLY A 38 -9.98 29.99 11.37
CA GLY A 38 -9.13 30.85 12.19
C GLY A 38 -7.72 30.27 12.30
N ASP A 39 -6.74 31.15 12.25
CA ASP A 39 -5.30 30.93 12.06
C ASP A 39 -4.63 29.88 12.95
N GLY A 40 -3.63 29.20 12.37
CA GLY A 40 -2.37 28.92 13.07
C GLY A 40 -2.23 27.65 13.92
N GLY A 41 -3.08 26.63 13.78
CA GLY A 41 -2.96 25.35 14.49
C GLY A 41 -2.58 24.18 13.59
N THR A 42 -1.56 23.40 13.96
CA THR A 42 -1.20 22.10 13.35
C THR A 42 -2.20 21.00 13.71
N GLU A 43 -3.47 21.20 13.40
CA GLU A 43 -4.48 20.14 13.53
C GLU A 43 -4.53 19.33 12.22
N HIS A 44 -4.11 18.07 12.29
CA HIS A 44 -4.26 17.15 11.17
C HIS A 44 -5.75 16.96 10.87
N PRO A 45 -6.19 17.04 9.59
CA PRO A 45 -7.60 16.88 9.24
C PRO A 45 -8.06 15.46 9.55
N THR A 46 -8.79 15.30 10.66
CA THR A 46 -9.45 14.06 11.04
C THR A 46 -10.72 13.88 10.19
N ILE A 47 -11.04 12.65 9.80
CA ILE A 47 -12.39 12.34 9.29
C ILE A 47 -13.38 12.76 10.38
N LYS A 48 -14.22 13.78 10.13
CA LYS A 48 -15.18 14.31 11.11
C LYS A 48 -15.96 13.16 11.74
N GLU A 49 -16.06 13.13 13.07
CA GLU A 49 -16.82 12.17 13.89
C GLU A 49 -18.35 12.16 13.66
N GLY A 50 -18.83 12.68 12.52
CA GLY A 50 -20.22 12.57 12.08
C GLY A 50 -20.55 11.27 11.34
N VAL A 51 -19.56 10.42 11.04
CA VAL A 51 -19.83 9.05 10.56
C VAL A 51 -20.00 8.16 11.80
N GLN A 52 -21.21 8.12 12.37
CA GLN A 52 -21.56 7.04 13.28
C GLN A 52 -21.46 5.70 12.52
N ILE A 53 -20.32 5.01 12.63
CA ILE A 53 -20.25 3.59 12.28
C ILE A 53 -20.73 2.81 13.51
N SER A 54 -22.02 2.96 13.84
CA SER A 54 -22.59 2.39 15.07
C SER A 54 -22.87 0.90 14.99
N ASN A 55 -22.49 0.20 13.92
CA ASN A 55 -22.58 -1.26 13.84
C ASN A 55 -21.48 -1.79 12.91
N ARG A 56 -20.72 -2.81 13.37
CA ARG A 56 -19.85 -3.63 12.51
C ARG A 56 -20.70 -4.30 11.45
N MET A 57 -20.93 -3.62 10.32
CA MET A 57 -21.74 -4.19 9.24
C MET A 57 -20.94 -5.29 8.54
N PRO A 58 -21.35 -6.57 8.60
CA PRO A 58 -20.67 -7.62 7.85
C PRO A 58 -20.74 -7.29 6.36
N THR A 59 -19.58 -7.26 5.71
CA THR A 59 -19.47 -6.89 4.30
C THR A 59 -18.89 -8.00 3.45
N ASN A 60 -19.28 -8.04 2.18
CA ASN A 60 -18.68 -8.91 1.16
C ASN A 60 -17.30 -8.37 0.69
N ILE A 61 -16.49 -7.82 1.59
CA ILE A 61 -15.12 -7.40 1.28
C ILE A 61 -14.22 -8.58 1.57
N ARG A 62 -13.50 -9.02 0.53
CA ARG A 62 -12.57 -10.12 0.64
C ARG A 62 -11.30 -9.79 -0.13
N VAL A 63 -10.16 -10.28 0.36
CA VAL A 63 -9.06 -10.54 -0.54
C VAL A 63 -9.55 -11.61 -1.54
N PRO A 64 -9.32 -11.45 -2.86
CA PRO A 64 -9.87 -12.37 -3.84
C PRO A 64 -9.42 -13.82 -3.60
N SER A 65 -10.31 -14.79 -3.84
CA SER A 65 -9.94 -16.20 -3.87
C SER A 65 -8.84 -16.43 -4.91
N LEU A 66 -7.74 -17.02 -4.47
CA LEU A 66 -6.54 -17.21 -5.28
C LEU A 66 -6.72 -18.36 -6.28
N PHE A 67 -6.34 -18.14 -7.54
CA PHE A 67 -6.39 -19.15 -8.59
C PHE A 67 -5.01 -19.35 -9.24
N PRO A 68 -4.54 -20.59 -9.44
CA PRO A 68 -4.96 -21.85 -8.80
C PRO A 68 -4.64 -21.85 -7.29
N SER A 69 -4.98 -22.94 -6.58
CA SER A 69 -4.57 -23.15 -5.18
C SER A 69 -3.08 -22.87 -4.99
N PRO A 70 -2.68 -22.32 -3.83
CA PRO A 70 -1.29 -22.00 -3.58
C PRO A 70 -0.42 -23.27 -3.67
N THR A 71 0.50 -23.33 -4.65
CA THR A 71 1.61 -24.30 -4.70
C THR A 71 2.84 -23.75 -3.97
N PRO A 72 3.22 -24.29 -2.80
CA PRO A 72 4.44 -23.84 -2.12
C PRO A 72 5.65 -24.07 -3.00
N ILE A 73 6.49 -23.04 -3.12
CA ILE A 73 7.81 -23.15 -3.70
C ILE A 73 8.78 -23.30 -2.52
N GLY A 74 9.57 -24.38 -2.54
CA GLY A 74 10.59 -24.65 -1.52
C GLY A 74 11.70 -23.59 -1.48
N SER A 75 12.81 -23.89 -0.82
CA SER A 75 13.94 -22.95 -0.75
C SER A 75 14.43 -22.57 -2.14
N LEU A 76 14.55 -21.26 -2.39
CA LEU A 76 15.17 -20.74 -3.60
C LEU A 76 16.68 -21.02 -3.55
N GLY A 77 17.30 -21.16 -4.73
CA GLY A 77 18.73 -21.48 -4.85
C GLY A 77 19.68 -20.44 -4.23
N GLN A 78 20.99 -20.68 -4.31
CA GLN A 78 22.05 -19.93 -3.61
C GLN A 78 22.31 -18.50 -4.14
N SER A 79 21.34 -17.84 -4.79
CA SER A 79 21.47 -16.46 -5.24
C SER A 79 20.11 -15.74 -5.25
N PRO A 80 20.06 -14.42 -5.02
CA PRO A 80 18.83 -13.65 -5.14
C PRO A 80 18.21 -13.81 -6.53
N GLN A 81 16.94 -14.19 -6.57
CA GLN A 81 16.18 -14.36 -7.80
C GLN A 81 15.28 -13.15 -8.02
N ILE A 82 15.24 -12.67 -9.26
CA ILE A 82 14.30 -11.65 -9.68
C ILE A 82 13.08 -12.37 -10.28
N PRO A 83 11.86 -12.22 -9.74
CA PRO A 83 10.66 -12.76 -10.36
C PRO A 83 10.46 -12.26 -11.81
N TRP A 84 9.79 -13.05 -12.64
CA TRP A 84 9.56 -12.69 -14.05
C TRP A 84 8.80 -11.37 -14.19
N GLY A 85 7.82 -11.11 -13.33
CA GLY A 85 7.02 -9.89 -13.36
C GLY A 85 7.87 -8.64 -13.14
N ILE A 86 8.83 -8.73 -12.22
CA ILE A 86 9.77 -7.66 -11.89
C ILE A 86 10.72 -7.37 -13.07
N ARG A 87 11.20 -8.41 -13.76
CA ARG A 87 11.94 -8.25 -15.02
C ARG A 87 11.09 -7.67 -16.15
N GLU A 88 9.83 -8.10 -16.25
CA GLU A 88 8.93 -7.71 -17.34
C GLU A 88 8.64 -6.20 -17.30
N ILE A 89 8.40 -5.65 -16.10
CA ILE A 89 8.20 -4.21 -15.90
C ILE A 89 9.49 -3.39 -15.95
N LYS A 90 10.64 -4.02 -16.27
CA LYS A 90 11.95 -3.39 -16.36
C LYS A 90 12.42 -2.72 -15.05
N ALA A 91 12.05 -3.26 -13.90
CA ALA A 91 12.50 -2.76 -12.60
C ALA A 91 14.04 -2.85 -12.41
N PRO A 92 14.74 -3.91 -12.83
CA PRO A 92 16.20 -3.97 -12.69
C PRO A 92 16.95 -2.85 -13.40
N ALA A 93 16.44 -2.39 -14.55
CA ALA A 93 17.01 -1.26 -15.28
C ALA A 93 16.72 0.10 -14.61
N ALA A 94 15.75 0.16 -13.68
CA ALA A 94 15.41 1.35 -12.91
C ALA A 94 16.25 1.48 -11.62
N TRP A 95 16.76 0.37 -11.07
CA TRP A 95 17.47 0.34 -9.79
C TRP A 95 18.76 1.15 -9.75
N SER A 96 19.40 1.39 -10.89
CA SER A 96 20.55 2.30 -10.99
C SER A 96 20.20 3.77 -10.68
N ARG A 97 18.91 4.11 -10.64
CA ARG A 97 18.42 5.47 -10.42
C ARG A 97 17.61 5.62 -9.14
N SER A 98 16.96 4.56 -8.70
CA SER A 98 16.17 4.53 -7.48
C SER A 98 15.91 3.09 -7.07
N SER A 99 16.00 2.81 -5.78
CA SER A 99 15.71 1.52 -5.13
C SER A 99 14.46 1.59 -4.24
N GLY A 100 13.80 2.75 -4.16
CA GLY A 100 12.62 2.96 -3.32
C GLY A 100 12.92 3.48 -1.90
N ALA A 101 14.17 3.85 -1.63
CA ALA A 101 14.62 4.37 -0.34
C ALA A 101 13.72 5.48 0.21
N LYS A 102 13.47 5.43 1.53
CA LYS A 102 12.70 6.41 2.33
C LYS A 102 11.22 6.53 1.99
N VAL A 103 10.67 5.69 1.11
CA VAL A 103 9.23 5.68 0.81
C VAL A 103 8.50 4.77 1.77
N LYS A 104 7.48 5.30 2.45
CA LYS A 104 6.59 4.59 3.39
C LYS A 104 5.36 4.06 2.68
N ILE A 105 5.18 2.74 2.70
CA ILE A 105 4.12 2.03 2.00
C ILE A 105 3.24 1.30 3.01
N ALA A 106 1.99 1.71 3.13
CA ALA A 106 0.99 0.99 3.89
C ALA A 106 0.34 -0.11 3.04
N ILE A 107 0.36 -1.33 3.54
CA ILE A 107 -0.31 -2.49 2.94
C ILE A 107 -1.55 -2.79 3.79
N ILE A 108 -2.72 -2.33 3.32
CA ILE A 108 -4.02 -2.62 3.97
C ILE A 108 -4.49 -4.00 3.50
N ASP A 109 -4.19 -5.02 4.30
CA ASP A 109 -4.34 -6.42 3.92
C ASP A 109 -4.43 -7.34 5.16
N THR A 110 -4.03 -8.62 5.05
CA THR A 110 -4.07 -9.63 6.11
C THR A 110 -2.92 -9.54 7.12
N GLY A 111 -2.02 -8.57 6.98
CA GLY A 111 -0.80 -8.42 7.79
C GLY A 111 0.46 -8.71 6.98
N ILE A 112 1.63 -8.71 7.63
CA ILE A 112 2.90 -9.10 7.02
C ILE A 112 3.64 -10.06 7.96
N ASP A 113 4.13 -11.19 7.46
CA ASP A 113 5.14 -12.00 8.16
C ASP A 113 6.49 -11.27 8.14
N TYR A 114 6.67 -10.36 9.10
CA TYR A 114 7.90 -9.60 9.26
C TYR A 114 9.08 -10.44 9.74
N THR A 115 8.89 -11.72 10.06
CA THR A 115 9.98 -12.65 10.39
C THR A 115 10.58 -13.31 9.15
N HIS A 116 9.90 -13.22 8.00
CA HIS A 116 10.40 -13.73 6.74
C HIS A 116 11.79 -13.13 6.41
N PRO A 117 12.79 -13.95 6.03
CA PRO A 117 14.16 -13.49 5.80
C PRO A 117 14.28 -12.33 4.82
N ASP A 118 13.49 -12.35 3.75
CA ASP A 118 13.46 -11.30 2.71
C ASP A 118 12.63 -10.05 3.07
N LEU A 119 11.86 -10.05 4.17
CA LEU A 119 10.97 -8.94 4.54
C LEU A 119 11.35 -8.25 5.85
N ARG A 120 12.11 -8.91 6.71
CA ARG A 120 12.47 -8.38 8.04
C ARG A 120 13.20 -7.04 8.00
N GLN A 121 13.90 -6.74 6.91
CA GLN A 121 14.60 -5.45 6.73
C GLN A 121 13.70 -4.37 6.13
N ALA A 122 12.72 -4.75 5.31
CA ALA A 122 11.79 -3.82 4.67
C ALA A 122 10.63 -3.44 5.60
N THR A 123 10.25 -4.30 6.54
CA THR A 123 9.09 -4.05 7.41
C THR A 123 9.45 -3.12 8.57
N ALA A 124 8.81 -1.95 8.60
CA ALA A 124 9.13 -0.87 9.54
C ALA A 124 8.12 -0.70 10.68
N GLY A 125 6.99 -1.41 10.65
CA GLY A 125 5.96 -1.38 11.70
C GLY A 125 4.57 -1.65 11.15
N GLY A 126 3.55 -1.19 11.88
CA GLY A 126 2.16 -1.34 11.45
C GLY A 126 1.15 -1.32 12.59
N ILE A 127 -0.12 -1.60 12.24
CA ILE A 127 -1.24 -1.67 13.15
C ILE A 127 -2.11 -2.89 12.84
N ASN A 128 -2.60 -3.54 13.90
CA ASN A 128 -3.58 -4.61 13.80
C ASN A 128 -4.96 -4.08 14.16
N LEU A 129 -5.90 -4.03 13.22
CA LEU A 129 -7.25 -3.53 13.42
C LEU A 129 -8.24 -4.67 13.74
N VAL A 130 -7.87 -5.90 13.40
CA VAL A 130 -8.63 -7.11 13.74
C VAL A 130 -8.47 -7.42 15.23
N GLU A 131 -7.23 -7.34 15.73
CA GLU A 131 -6.87 -7.56 17.12
C GLU A 131 -5.93 -6.44 17.63
N PRO A 132 -6.46 -5.31 18.11
CA PRO A 132 -5.67 -4.11 18.44
C PRO A 132 -4.54 -4.24 19.45
N ARG A 133 -4.47 -5.34 20.20
CA ARG A 133 -3.43 -5.60 21.21
C ARG A 133 -2.31 -6.52 20.70
N HIS A 134 -2.42 -7.01 19.46
CA HIS A 134 -1.46 -7.94 18.88
C HIS A 134 -0.69 -7.27 17.72
N PRO A 135 0.52 -7.75 17.40
CA PRO A 135 1.24 -7.28 16.22
C PRO A 135 0.44 -7.57 14.94
N PRO A 136 0.64 -6.81 13.84
CA PRO A 136 -0.03 -7.02 12.55
C PRO A 136 0.58 -8.19 11.76
N LEU A 137 0.81 -9.31 12.44
CA LEU A 137 1.38 -10.52 11.84
C LEU A 137 0.36 -11.16 10.88
N ASP A 138 0.86 -11.61 9.75
CA ASP A 138 0.04 -12.30 8.76
C ASP A 138 -0.25 -13.75 9.18
N ASP A 139 -1.51 -14.14 9.09
CA ASP A 139 -2.01 -15.49 9.36
C ASP A 139 -2.84 -16.05 8.20
N ASN A 140 -2.80 -15.36 7.05
CA ASN A 140 -3.41 -15.78 5.79
C ASN A 140 -2.35 -16.03 4.69
N GLY A 141 -1.36 -15.14 4.59
CA GLY A 141 -0.26 -15.19 3.63
C GLY A 141 -0.38 -14.20 2.47
N HIS A 142 -1.59 -13.72 2.16
CA HIS A 142 -1.80 -12.79 1.05
C HIS A 142 -1.03 -11.48 1.24
N GLY A 143 -1.12 -10.84 2.41
CA GLY A 143 -0.38 -9.61 2.70
C GLY A 143 1.14 -9.79 2.63
N THR A 144 1.65 -10.93 3.11
CA THR A 144 3.08 -11.31 2.98
C THR A 144 3.49 -11.45 1.52
N HIS A 145 2.64 -12.01 0.66
CA HIS A 145 2.91 -12.12 -0.78
C HIS A 145 2.99 -10.76 -1.48
N ILE A 146 2.06 -9.86 -1.14
CA ILE A 146 2.05 -8.48 -1.61
C ILE A 146 3.31 -7.74 -1.16
N ALA A 147 3.69 -7.87 0.11
CA ALA A 147 4.89 -7.27 0.68
C ALA A 147 6.16 -7.68 -0.09
N GLY A 148 6.33 -8.97 -0.38
CA GLY A 148 7.51 -9.44 -1.11
C GLY A 148 7.61 -8.91 -2.53
N THR A 149 6.47 -8.81 -3.23
CA THR A 149 6.49 -8.29 -4.59
C THR A 149 6.88 -6.81 -4.61
N ILE A 150 6.49 -6.06 -3.57
CA ILE A 150 6.84 -4.63 -3.43
C ILE A 150 8.31 -4.48 -3.06
N ALA A 151 8.77 -5.06 -1.95
CA ALA A 151 10.05 -4.72 -1.34
C ALA A 151 10.80 -5.90 -0.71
N ALA A 152 10.64 -7.13 -1.21
CA ALA A 152 11.55 -8.21 -0.81
C ALA A 152 13.01 -7.78 -1.06
N THR A 153 13.85 -7.97 -0.06
CA THR A 153 15.28 -7.69 -0.16
C THR A 153 16.04 -8.82 0.49
N SER A 154 16.77 -9.58 -0.33
CA SER A 154 17.57 -10.69 0.15
C SER A 154 19.06 -10.38 0.01
N MET A 155 19.79 -10.54 1.12
CA MET A 155 21.23 -10.27 1.20
C MET A 155 22.08 -11.44 0.67
N LEU A 156 21.52 -12.66 0.60
CA LEU A 156 22.27 -13.88 0.30
C LEU A 156 21.49 -14.84 -0.62
N SER A 157 20.21 -15.08 -0.37
CA SER A 157 19.37 -16.05 -1.10
C SER A 157 17.88 -15.78 -0.86
N GLY A 158 17.12 -15.53 -1.92
CA GLY A 158 15.69 -15.18 -1.81
C GLY A 158 15.18 -14.43 -3.02
N LEU A 159 14.14 -13.62 -2.85
CA LEU A 159 13.57 -12.78 -3.91
C LEU A 159 13.98 -11.31 -3.76
N LEU A 160 14.04 -10.62 -4.89
CA LEU A 160 14.06 -9.15 -4.94
C LEU A 160 12.69 -8.63 -5.37
N GLY A 161 12.16 -7.69 -4.60
CA GLY A 161 10.95 -6.93 -4.89
C GLY A 161 11.23 -5.80 -5.88
N VAL A 162 10.18 -5.09 -6.28
CA VAL A 162 10.29 -3.97 -7.24
C VAL A 162 11.08 -2.79 -6.65
N ALA A 163 10.90 -2.48 -5.37
CA ALA A 163 11.48 -1.36 -4.64
C ALA A 163 12.13 -1.88 -3.34
N PRO A 164 13.31 -2.53 -3.42
CA PRO A 164 13.91 -3.27 -2.30
C PRO A 164 14.32 -2.42 -1.09
N GLU A 165 14.41 -1.10 -1.21
CA GLU A 165 14.72 -0.18 -0.09
C GLU A 165 13.50 0.58 0.43
N ALA A 166 12.29 0.26 -0.03
CA ALA A 166 11.07 0.84 0.50
C ALA A 166 10.74 0.30 1.90
N GLN A 167 10.06 1.12 2.69
CA GLN A 167 9.62 0.79 4.05
C GLN A 167 8.16 0.33 4.03
N LEU A 168 7.91 -0.91 4.43
CA LEU A 168 6.59 -1.50 4.48
C LEU A 168 5.97 -1.35 5.87
N TYR A 169 4.71 -0.94 5.91
CA TYR A 169 3.89 -0.86 7.11
C TYR A 169 2.68 -1.78 6.96
N ALA A 170 2.56 -2.76 7.84
CA ALA A 170 1.44 -3.70 7.83
C ALA A 170 0.20 -3.04 8.46
N VAL A 171 -0.86 -2.83 7.68
CA VAL A 171 -2.16 -2.38 8.19
C VAL A 171 -3.12 -3.56 8.11
N LYS A 172 -3.10 -4.40 9.15
CA LYS A 172 -3.91 -5.62 9.19
C LYS A 172 -5.37 -5.28 9.45
N ALA A 173 -6.16 -5.23 8.37
CA ALA A 173 -7.60 -4.99 8.41
C ALA A 173 -8.41 -6.24 8.03
N PHE A 174 -7.74 -7.28 7.51
CA PHE A 174 -8.35 -8.54 7.10
C PHE A 174 -7.99 -9.67 8.07
N ASP A 175 -8.98 -10.50 8.39
CA ASP A 175 -8.81 -11.69 9.23
C ASP A 175 -8.10 -12.84 8.50
N ARG A 176 -7.90 -13.95 9.20
CA ARG A 176 -7.26 -15.16 8.66
C ARG A 176 -7.96 -15.76 7.44
N ASN A 177 -9.26 -15.51 7.28
CA ASN A 177 -10.06 -15.96 6.15
C ASN A 177 -10.04 -14.94 4.99
N GLY A 178 -9.30 -13.85 5.14
CA GLY A 178 -9.21 -12.79 4.16
C GLY A 178 -10.48 -11.95 4.06
N THR A 179 -11.26 -11.84 5.15
CA THR A 179 -12.47 -11.01 5.23
C THR A 179 -12.22 -9.76 6.09
N ALA A 180 -12.86 -8.64 5.74
CA ALA A 180 -12.73 -7.39 6.49
C ALA A 180 -14.06 -6.65 6.64
N TYR A 181 -14.12 -5.79 7.65
CA TYR A 181 -15.16 -4.77 7.80
C TYR A 181 -14.72 -3.47 7.12
N VAL A 182 -15.66 -2.75 6.49
CA VAL A 182 -15.40 -1.40 5.95
C VAL A 182 -14.86 -0.46 7.04
N SER A 183 -15.35 -0.59 8.27
CA SER A 183 -14.91 0.22 9.42
C SER A 183 -13.40 0.12 9.66
N ASP A 184 -12.88 -1.10 9.57
CA ASP A 184 -11.47 -1.39 9.85
C ASP A 184 -10.63 -0.86 8.70
N ILE A 185 -11.10 -0.98 7.46
CA ILE A 185 -10.42 -0.38 6.29
C ILE A 185 -10.39 1.15 6.39
N VAL A 186 -11.51 1.79 6.74
CA VAL A 186 -11.58 3.26 6.93
C VAL A 186 -10.63 3.70 8.05
N THR A 187 -10.60 2.97 9.17
CA THR A 187 -9.68 3.23 10.28
C THR A 187 -8.22 3.04 9.84
N GLY A 188 -7.95 2.04 9.00
CA GLY A 188 -6.64 1.82 8.40
C GLY A 188 -6.20 2.97 7.49
N VAL A 189 -7.11 3.52 6.68
CA VAL A 189 -6.85 4.72 5.87
C VAL A 189 -6.56 5.93 6.74
N GLN A 190 -7.31 6.12 7.84
CA GLN A 190 -7.02 7.19 8.80
C GLN A 190 -5.64 7.01 9.42
N TRP A 191 -5.28 5.81 9.86
CA TRP A 191 -3.95 5.51 10.38
C TRP A 191 -2.85 5.84 9.36
N CYS A 192 -3.09 5.58 8.07
CA CYS A 192 -2.15 5.95 7.00
C CYS A 192 -1.96 7.47 6.88
N ILE A 193 -3.03 8.25 7.02
CA ILE A 193 -3.00 9.72 7.01
C ILE A 193 -2.19 10.21 8.21
N ASP A 194 -2.51 9.73 9.41
CA ASP A 194 -1.89 10.18 10.67
C ASP A 194 -0.38 9.88 10.70
N ASN A 195 0.03 8.77 10.08
CA ASN A 195 1.44 8.37 9.99
C ASN A 195 2.14 8.88 8.71
N GLN A 196 1.46 9.73 7.92
CA GLN A 196 1.98 10.35 6.71
C GLN A 196 2.55 9.30 5.74
N MET A 197 1.76 8.29 5.44
CA MET A 197 2.13 7.25 4.47
C MET A 197 2.15 7.85 3.06
N ASP A 198 3.17 7.48 2.28
CA ASP A 198 3.33 7.97 0.91
C ASP A 198 2.42 7.19 -0.06
N ILE A 199 2.27 5.89 0.17
CA ILE A 199 1.47 4.99 -0.67
C ILE A 199 0.56 4.12 0.19
N ILE A 200 -0.69 3.97 -0.23
CA ILE A 200 -1.64 2.97 0.28
C ILE A 200 -1.88 1.93 -0.82
N ASN A 201 -1.50 0.69 -0.55
CA ASN A 201 -1.77 -0.47 -1.40
C ASN A 201 -3.02 -1.21 -0.90
N MET A 202 -4.05 -1.31 -1.75
CA MET A 202 -5.29 -2.03 -1.47
C MET A 202 -5.50 -3.18 -2.47
N SER A 203 -5.03 -4.36 -2.11
CA SER A 203 -5.11 -5.58 -2.92
C SER A 203 -6.41 -6.37 -2.69
N PHE A 204 -7.53 -5.68 -2.50
CA PHE A 204 -8.86 -6.22 -2.28
C PHE A 204 -9.90 -5.52 -3.15
N GLY A 205 -11.12 -6.07 -3.19
CA GLY A 205 -12.22 -5.52 -3.98
C GLY A 205 -13.60 -5.71 -3.34
N MET A 206 -14.53 -4.85 -3.72
CA MET A 206 -15.95 -4.94 -3.42
C MET A 206 -16.83 -4.38 -4.55
N LYS A 207 -18.02 -4.94 -4.69
CA LYS A 207 -18.94 -4.60 -5.81
C LYS A 207 -19.66 -3.27 -5.60
N THR A 208 -19.95 -2.94 -4.34
CA THR A 208 -20.77 -1.79 -3.95
C THR A 208 -19.88 -0.66 -3.42
N PRO A 209 -20.15 0.61 -3.79
CA PRO A 209 -19.43 1.74 -3.21
C PRO A 209 -19.82 1.96 -1.75
N HIS A 210 -18.89 2.49 -0.98
CA HIS A 210 -19.10 2.95 0.39
C HIS A 210 -18.61 4.38 0.53
N LYS A 211 -19.53 5.30 0.84
CA LYS A 211 -19.25 6.74 0.94
C LYS A 211 -18.15 7.06 1.96
N ALA A 212 -18.19 6.42 3.14
CA ALA A 212 -17.17 6.62 4.17
C ALA A 212 -15.75 6.26 3.68
N LEU A 213 -15.60 5.16 2.95
CA LEU A 213 -14.32 4.79 2.36
C LEU A 213 -13.91 5.75 1.26
N GLU A 214 -14.83 6.16 0.39
CA GLU A 214 -14.54 7.14 -0.67
C GLU A 214 -14.04 8.47 -0.09
N GLU A 215 -14.69 8.98 0.96
CA GLU A 215 -14.30 10.21 1.65
C GLU A 215 -12.94 10.08 2.33
N ALA A 216 -12.69 8.98 3.04
CA ALA A 216 -11.39 8.71 3.67
C ALA A 216 -10.25 8.67 2.63
N LEU A 217 -10.44 7.96 1.52
CA LEU A 217 -9.47 7.91 0.43
C LEU A 217 -9.31 9.27 -0.27
N GLN A 218 -10.38 10.06 -0.38
CA GLN A 218 -10.29 11.42 -0.92
C GLN A 218 -9.47 12.35 -0.01
N ILE A 219 -9.57 12.20 1.32
CA ILE A 219 -8.74 12.93 2.27
C ILE A 219 -7.28 12.52 2.10
N ALA A 220 -6.97 11.21 2.14
CA ALA A 220 -5.61 10.71 1.93
C ALA A 220 -5.00 11.23 0.62
N TYR A 221 -5.75 11.19 -0.48
CA TYR A 221 -5.31 11.73 -1.77
C TYR A 221 -4.98 13.23 -1.72
N ARG A 222 -5.80 14.03 -1.03
CA ARG A 222 -5.57 15.48 -0.88
C ARG A 222 -4.36 15.79 0.00
N MET A 223 -4.04 14.89 0.94
CA MET A 223 -2.83 14.97 1.77
C MET A 223 -1.56 14.53 1.04
N GLY A 224 -1.66 14.12 -0.23
CA GLY A 224 -0.50 13.74 -1.05
C GLY A 224 -0.25 12.23 -1.10
N THR A 225 -1.01 11.42 -0.37
CA THR A 225 -0.86 9.95 -0.40
C THR A 225 -1.34 9.37 -1.72
N VAL A 226 -0.52 8.52 -2.33
CA VAL A 226 -0.87 7.79 -3.56
C VAL A 226 -1.68 6.54 -3.20
N ILE A 227 -2.77 6.32 -3.91
CA ILE A 227 -3.72 5.24 -3.59
C ILE A 227 -3.79 4.29 -4.78
N VAL A 228 -3.51 3.01 -4.55
CA VAL A 228 -3.43 1.97 -5.58
C VAL A 228 -4.35 0.82 -5.22
N ALA A 229 -5.18 0.35 -6.16
CA ALA A 229 -6.09 -0.77 -5.88
C ALA A 229 -6.30 -1.72 -7.05
N SER A 230 -6.57 -2.97 -6.71
CA SER A 230 -6.83 -4.07 -7.64
C SER A 230 -8.20 -3.94 -8.31
N SER A 231 -8.29 -4.25 -9.61
CA SER A 231 -9.54 -4.11 -10.37
C SER A 231 -10.55 -5.25 -10.18
N GLY A 232 -10.11 -6.38 -9.60
CA GLY A 232 -10.91 -7.58 -9.36
C GLY A 232 -10.65 -8.73 -10.35
N ASN A 233 -11.10 -9.93 -9.98
CA ASN A 233 -10.63 -11.21 -10.53
C ASN A 233 -11.72 -12.09 -11.18
N GLU A 234 -12.88 -11.52 -11.52
CA GLU A 234 -14.02 -12.27 -12.07
C GLU A 234 -14.10 -12.22 -13.60
N GLY A 235 -13.09 -11.69 -14.29
CA GLY A 235 -13.02 -11.61 -15.74
C GLY A 235 -14.11 -10.73 -16.36
N ARG A 236 -14.75 -9.86 -15.57
CA ARG A 236 -15.86 -9.02 -16.03
C ARG A 236 -15.40 -7.99 -17.04
N VAL A 237 -16.25 -7.71 -18.02
CA VAL A 237 -16.04 -6.65 -19.00
C VAL A 237 -17.03 -5.53 -18.75
N GLY A 238 -16.53 -4.28 -18.72
CA GLY A 238 -17.33 -3.07 -18.55
C GLY A 238 -17.36 -2.53 -17.12
N ALA A 239 -17.03 -3.34 -16.12
CA ALA A 239 -17.02 -2.96 -14.70
C ALA A 239 -15.80 -3.51 -13.95
N ILE A 240 -15.29 -2.71 -13.02
CA ILE A 240 -14.23 -3.06 -12.07
C ILE A 240 -14.74 -2.84 -10.64
N ASP A 241 -14.06 -3.42 -9.66
CA ASP A 241 -14.40 -3.32 -8.25
C ASP A 241 -14.03 -1.95 -7.63
N TYR A 242 -14.64 -1.65 -6.49
CA TYR A 242 -14.16 -0.65 -5.55
C TYR A 242 -13.12 -1.27 -4.61
N PRO A 243 -12.12 -0.51 -4.13
CA PRO A 243 -11.95 0.93 -4.30
C PRO A 243 -11.32 1.37 -5.63
N ALA A 244 -10.83 0.45 -6.47
CA ALA A 244 -10.19 0.79 -7.76
C ALA A 244 -11.06 1.67 -8.67
N ARG A 245 -12.39 1.53 -8.62
CA ARG A 245 -13.30 2.35 -9.42
C ARG A 245 -13.41 3.82 -8.99
N TYR A 246 -12.96 4.20 -7.80
CA TYR A 246 -12.98 5.59 -7.33
C TYR A 246 -12.02 6.46 -8.13
N ARG A 247 -12.37 7.74 -8.34
CA ARG A 247 -11.63 8.64 -9.25
C ARG A 247 -10.17 8.88 -8.85
N ASN A 248 -9.93 8.94 -7.54
CA ASN A 248 -8.62 9.31 -6.96
C ASN A 248 -7.71 8.09 -6.73
N VAL A 249 -8.16 6.90 -7.14
CA VAL A 249 -7.42 5.65 -7.01
C VAL A 249 -6.77 5.31 -8.36
N ILE A 250 -5.57 4.73 -8.32
CA ILE A 250 -4.91 4.12 -9.47
C ILE A 250 -5.44 2.69 -9.58
N ALA A 251 -6.28 2.45 -10.58
CA ALA A 251 -6.88 1.15 -10.82
C ALA A 251 -5.95 0.24 -11.62
N VAL A 252 -5.61 -0.92 -11.06
CA VAL A 252 -4.63 -1.84 -11.65
C VAL A 252 -5.28 -3.13 -12.13
N GLY A 253 -5.10 -3.43 -13.42
CA GLY A 253 -5.46 -4.70 -14.04
C GLY A 253 -4.26 -5.65 -14.17
N ALA A 254 -4.53 -6.93 -14.45
CA ALA A 254 -3.49 -7.97 -14.52
C ALA A 254 -3.15 -8.42 -15.94
N THR A 255 -1.87 -8.65 -16.19
CA THR A 255 -1.32 -9.28 -17.39
C THR A 255 -0.62 -10.61 -17.07
N THR A 256 -0.39 -11.38 -18.12
CA THR A 256 0.35 -12.64 -18.12
C THR A 256 1.78 -12.44 -18.60
N LYS A 257 2.64 -13.45 -18.44
CA LYS A 257 4.02 -13.47 -18.97
C LYS A 257 4.16 -13.24 -20.48
N HIS A 258 3.06 -13.34 -21.22
CA HIS A 258 3.03 -13.09 -22.66
C HIS A 258 2.49 -11.69 -22.98
N SER A 259 2.48 -10.76 -22.02
CA SER A 259 1.96 -9.40 -22.17
C SER A 259 0.48 -9.32 -22.64
N LYS A 260 -0.29 -10.40 -22.41
CA LYS A 260 -1.75 -10.44 -22.62
C LYS A 260 -2.48 -10.16 -21.32
N ILE A 261 -3.64 -9.50 -21.38
CA ILE A 261 -4.51 -9.33 -20.21
C ILE A 261 -4.95 -10.70 -19.71
N ALA A 262 -4.80 -10.91 -18.40
CA ALA A 262 -5.19 -12.16 -17.77
C ALA A 262 -6.71 -12.40 -17.91
N ALA A 263 -7.11 -13.66 -18.10
CA ALA A 263 -8.51 -14.01 -18.30
C ALA A 263 -9.38 -13.61 -17.10
N PHE A 264 -8.87 -13.74 -15.89
CA PHE A 264 -9.55 -13.35 -14.65
C PHE A 264 -9.57 -11.83 -14.42
N SER A 265 -8.74 -11.03 -15.08
CA SER A 265 -8.67 -9.59 -14.79
C SER A 265 -9.98 -8.91 -15.21
N ASN A 266 -10.65 -8.25 -14.27
CA ASN A 266 -11.74 -7.34 -14.60
C ASN A 266 -11.23 -6.20 -15.50
N ARG A 267 -12.08 -5.79 -16.45
CA ARG A 267 -11.76 -4.83 -17.51
C ARG A 267 -12.82 -3.74 -17.57
N GLY A 268 -12.39 -2.50 -17.77
CA GLY A 268 -13.31 -1.38 -17.96
C GLY A 268 -12.58 -0.08 -18.26
N LYS A 269 -13.34 0.97 -18.60
CA LYS A 269 -12.80 2.31 -18.94
C LYS A 269 -12.05 2.98 -17.77
N ARG A 270 -12.20 2.45 -16.56
CA ARG A 270 -11.58 2.95 -15.32
C ARG A 270 -10.23 2.31 -15.00
N ILE A 271 -9.76 1.30 -15.76
CA ILE A 271 -8.40 0.79 -15.60
C ILE A 271 -7.42 1.89 -16.01
N ASP A 272 -6.50 2.23 -15.13
CA ASP A 272 -5.46 3.22 -15.41
C ASP A 272 -4.22 2.54 -15.99
N ILE A 273 -3.85 1.39 -15.43
CA ILE A 273 -2.62 0.69 -15.80
C ILE A 273 -2.75 -0.82 -15.59
N TYR A 274 -1.93 -1.58 -16.33
CA TYR A 274 -1.79 -3.02 -16.18
C TYR A 274 -0.42 -3.37 -15.59
N ALA A 275 -0.32 -4.51 -14.92
CA ALA A 275 0.94 -5.07 -14.47
C ALA A 275 0.88 -6.60 -14.39
N PRO A 276 2.04 -7.29 -14.32
CA PRO A 276 2.12 -8.72 -14.09
C PRO A 276 1.28 -9.19 -12.90
N GLY A 277 0.28 -10.04 -13.16
CA GLY A 277 -0.60 -10.56 -12.12
C GLY A 277 -0.93 -12.05 -12.24
N ASN A 278 -0.46 -12.75 -13.27
CA ASN A 278 -0.68 -14.19 -13.42
C ASN A 278 0.60 -14.98 -13.13
N LYS A 279 0.52 -15.94 -12.21
CA LYS A 279 1.66 -16.78 -11.80
C LYS A 279 2.84 -15.95 -11.28
N VAL A 280 2.56 -15.09 -10.31
CA VAL A 280 3.55 -14.25 -9.65
C VAL A 280 4.06 -14.97 -8.42
N ILE A 281 5.36 -15.20 -8.37
CA ILE A 281 6.06 -15.79 -7.23
C ILE A 281 6.47 -14.67 -6.28
N SER A 282 6.19 -14.83 -4.99
CA SER A 282 6.60 -13.92 -3.93
C SER A 282 6.79 -14.66 -2.60
N THR A 283 7.16 -13.94 -1.56
CA THR A 283 7.28 -14.41 -0.17
C THR A 283 5.95 -14.92 0.36
N TRP A 284 6.02 -15.85 1.31
CA TRP A 284 4.89 -16.49 1.96
C TRP A 284 5.18 -16.71 3.44
N LEU A 285 4.19 -17.18 4.21
CA LEU A 285 4.35 -17.41 5.65
C LEU A 285 5.51 -18.37 5.95
N ASN A 286 6.14 -18.19 7.11
CA ASN A 286 7.17 -19.08 7.68
C ASN A 286 8.43 -19.22 6.80
N GLY A 287 8.81 -18.15 6.09
CA GLY A 287 10.02 -18.15 5.25
C GLY A 287 9.88 -18.87 3.90
N PHE A 288 8.67 -19.30 3.53
CA PHE A 288 8.41 -19.97 2.25
C PHE A 288 8.11 -18.98 1.13
N TYR A 289 7.97 -19.51 -0.09
CA TYR A 289 7.56 -18.75 -1.27
C TYR A 289 6.32 -19.36 -1.90
N GLN A 290 5.56 -18.55 -2.61
CA GLN A 290 4.27 -18.96 -3.16
C GLN A 290 4.00 -18.31 -4.52
N GLU A 291 3.55 -19.11 -5.49
CA GLU A 291 3.01 -18.62 -6.76
C GLU A 291 1.50 -18.32 -6.61
N LEU A 292 1.07 -17.11 -6.97
CA LEU A 292 -0.35 -16.71 -6.97
C LEU A 292 -0.74 -15.98 -8.27
N SER A 293 -2.04 -15.96 -8.58
CA SER A 293 -2.57 -15.08 -9.62
C SER A 293 -3.71 -14.20 -9.11
N GLY A 294 -3.67 -12.93 -9.49
CA GLY A 294 -4.69 -11.95 -9.20
C GLY A 294 -4.28 -10.54 -9.60
N THR A 295 -5.27 -9.64 -9.71
CA THR A 295 -5.05 -8.19 -9.84
C THR A 295 -4.40 -7.60 -8.59
N SER A 296 -4.51 -8.29 -7.44
CA SER A 296 -3.73 -8.05 -6.22
C SER A 296 -2.22 -8.06 -6.48
N MET A 297 -1.72 -9.12 -7.14
CA MET A 297 -0.29 -9.22 -7.50
C MET A 297 0.12 -8.15 -8.51
N ALA A 298 -0.75 -7.80 -9.46
CA ALA A 298 -0.49 -6.68 -10.37
C ALA A 298 -0.38 -5.35 -9.62
N THR A 299 -1.25 -5.11 -8.64
CA THR A 299 -1.28 -3.90 -7.81
C THR A 299 0.05 -3.71 -7.07
N SER A 300 0.59 -4.79 -6.49
CA SER A 300 1.88 -4.76 -5.79
C SER A 300 3.06 -4.33 -6.68
N HIS A 301 3.10 -4.76 -7.95
CA HIS A 301 4.12 -4.30 -8.90
C HIS A 301 4.02 -2.79 -9.15
N VAL A 302 2.80 -2.27 -9.36
CA VAL A 302 2.57 -0.83 -9.59
C VAL A 302 2.94 -0.01 -8.36
N THR A 303 2.57 -0.49 -7.17
CA THR A 303 2.96 0.11 -5.88
C THR A 303 4.47 0.23 -5.75
N GLY A 304 5.22 -0.82 -6.09
CA GLY A 304 6.68 -0.77 -6.09
C GLY A 304 7.24 0.26 -7.10
N VAL A 305 6.68 0.34 -8.31
CA VAL A 305 7.11 1.36 -9.30
C VAL A 305 6.84 2.78 -8.81
N ILE A 306 5.72 3.00 -8.12
CA ILE A 306 5.43 4.30 -7.50
C ILE A 306 6.46 4.63 -6.43
N ALA A 307 6.89 3.66 -5.63
CA ALA A 307 7.95 3.88 -4.64
C ALA A 307 9.29 4.23 -5.30
N LEU A 308 9.64 3.60 -6.43
CA LEU A 308 10.81 4.01 -7.20
C LEU A 308 10.71 5.47 -7.68
N ILE A 309 9.53 5.87 -8.17
CA ILE A 309 9.25 7.25 -8.61
C ILE A 309 9.38 8.25 -7.46
N LEU A 310 8.73 7.97 -6.33
CA LEU A 310 8.73 8.87 -5.16
C LEU A 310 10.11 8.98 -4.51
N SER A 311 10.87 7.90 -4.45
CA SER A 311 12.25 7.94 -3.95
C SER A 311 13.15 8.80 -4.86
N ALA A 312 12.93 8.77 -6.17
CA ALA A 312 13.64 9.63 -7.13
C ALA A 312 13.17 11.08 -7.14
N LYS A 313 11.88 11.33 -6.87
CA LYS A 313 11.25 12.67 -6.90
C LYS A 313 10.14 12.78 -5.85
N PRO A 314 10.49 13.07 -4.58
CA PRO A 314 9.53 13.02 -3.45
C PRO A 314 8.36 14.00 -3.56
N GLU A 315 8.55 15.14 -4.21
CA GLU A 315 7.54 16.21 -4.35
C GLU A 315 6.40 15.89 -5.34
N MET A 316 6.37 14.68 -5.91
CA MET A 316 5.37 14.34 -6.91
C MET A 316 3.99 14.12 -6.29
N SER A 317 3.04 15.00 -6.61
CA SER A 317 1.63 14.79 -6.28
C SER A 317 1.07 13.47 -6.88
N PRO A 318 0.05 12.86 -6.25
CA PRO A 318 -0.61 11.66 -6.76
C PRO A 318 -1.09 11.77 -8.22
N ARG A 319 -1.55 12.96 -8.63
CA ARG A 319 -1.96 13.23 -10.01
C ARG A 319 -0.80 13.12 -10.99
N MET A 320 0.36 13.68 -10.64
CA MET A 320 1.55 13.63 -11.48
C MET A 320 2.08 12.20 -11.59
N ILE A 321 2.09 11.45 -10.49
CA ILE A 321 2.51 10.04 -10.48
C ILE A 321 1.62 9.21 -11.40
N LYS A 322 0.29 9.31 -11.26
CA LYS A 322 -0.67 8.63 -12.14
C LYS A 322 -0.44 8.99 -13.62
N ARG A 323 -0.16 10.25 -13.92
CA ARG A 323 0.15 10.70 -15.28
C ARG A 323 1.45 10.07 -15.79
N THR A 324 2.52 10.07 -15.00
CA THR A 324 3.80 9.45 -15.35
C THR A 324 3.64 7.97 -15.65
N LEU A 325 2.96 7.22 -14.78
CA LEU A 325 2.68 5.79 -14.98
C LEU A 325 2.00 5.52 -16.33
N VAL A 326 0.95 6.28 -16.67
CA VAL A 326 0.19 6.08 -17.91
C VAL A 326 1.01 6.48 -19.13
N GLN A 327 1.69 7.64 -19.09
CA GLN A 327 2.46 8.17 -20.23
C GLN A 327 3.72 7.36 -20.53
N SER A 328 4.30 6.73 -19.51
CA SER A 328 5.49 5.88 -19.62
C SER A 328 5.16 4.39 -19.71
N SER A 329 3.90 4.03 -19.93
CA SER A 329 3.48 2.63 -20.02
C SER A 329 3.83 1.99 -21.36
N THR A 330 4.17 0.71 -21.34
CA THR A 330 4.28 -0.12 -22.55
C THR A 330 2.89 -0.42 -23.07
N LYS A 331 2.65 -0.26 -24.39
CA LYS A 331 1.33 -0.49 -24.99
C LYS A 331 0.85 -1.93 -24.79
N VAL A 332 -0.44 -2.10 -24.52
CA VAL A 332 -1.12 -3.41 -24.40
C VAL A 332 -2.22 -3.49 -25.45
N THR A 333 -2.44 -4.68 -26.01
CA THR A 333 -3.45 -4.94 -27.03
C THR A 333 -4.46 -6.02 -26.61
N ILE A 334 -5.69 -5.90 -27.12
CA ILE A 334 -6.68 -6.99 -27.17
C ILE A 334 -6.94 -7.28 -28.64
N GLY A 335 -6.44 -8.42 -29.13
CA GLY A 335 -6.45 -8.70 -30.57
C GLY A 335 -5.66 -7.62 -31.32
N ARG A 336 -6.31 -6.93 -32.26
CA ARG A 336 -5.72 -5.80 -33.01
C ARG A 336 -5.95 -4.43 -32.36
N VAL A 337 -6.72 -4.35 -31.28
CA VAL A 337 -7.08 -3.08 -30.63
C VAL A 337 -6.05 -2.71 -29.57
N GLN A 338 -5.39 -1.58 -29.75
CA GLN A 338 -4.53 -1.00 -28.72
C GLN A 338 -5.39 -0.36 -27.62
N LEU A 339 -5.13 -0.72 -26.37
CA LEU A 339 -5.82 -0.13 -25.23
C LEU A 339 -5.21 1.23 -24.86
N LYS A 340 -6.04 2.06 -24.22
CA LYS A 340 -5.59 3.34 -23.64
C LYS A 340 -4.65 3.12 -22.45
N ALA A 341 -4.96 2.15 -21.59
CA ALA A 341 -4.10 1.75 -20.48
C ALA A 341 -3.04 0.76 -20.98
N GLY A 342 -1.78 1.06 -20.71
CA GLY A 342 -0.65 0.16 -20.99
C GLY A 342 -0.22 -0.63 -19.75
N GLN A 343 0.85 -1.41 -19.91
CA GLN A 343 1.55 -2.12 -18.84
C GLN A 343 2.63 -1.22 -18.24
N VAL A 344 2.74 -1.22 -16.92
CA VAL A 344 3.75 -0.43 -16.20
C VAL A 344 5.18 -0.78 -16.64
N ASN A 345 6.01 0.25 -16.77
CA ASN A 345 7.42 0.13 -17.15
C ASN A 345 8.25 1.07 -16.26
N ALA A 346 8.93 0.49 -15.27
CA ALA A 346 9.67 1.19 -14.24
C ALA A 346 10.79 2.06 -14.82
N ALA A 347 11.58 1.51 -15.76
CA ALA A 347 12.69 2.22 -16.38
C ALA A 347 12.20 3.43 -17.18
N GLN A 348 11.12 3.28 -17.97
CA GLN A 348 10.54 4.40 -18.71
C GLN A 348 9.95 5.46 -17.78
N CYS A 349 9.31 5.06 -16.67
CA CYS A 349 8.81 5.99 -15.66
C CYS A 349 9.94 6.86 -15.11
N LEU A 350 11.03 6.26 -14.63
CA LEU A 350 12.16 7.05 -14.11
C LEU A 350 12.82 7.89 -15.20
N ASN A 351 12.99 7.36 -16.42
CA ASN A 351 13.55 8.10 -17.57
C ASN A 351 12.76 9.35 -17.92
N SER A 352 11.44 9.34 -17.72
CA SER A 352 10.62 10.53 -17.92
C SER A 352 10.82 11.61 -16.86
N LEU A 353 11.31 11.26 -15.66
CA LEU A 353 11.50 12.22 -14.56
C LEU A 353 12.72 13.15 -14.74
N ALA A 354 13.66 12.75 -15.61
CA ALA A 354 14.89 13.48 -15.91
C ALA A 354 14.73 14.51 -17.04
N ARG A 355 13.51 14.64 -17.60
CA ARG A 355 13.15 15.59 -18.66
C ARG A 355 12.34 16.74 -18.07
#